data_AF-R9B776-F1
#
_entry.id   AF-R9B776-F1
#
_cell.length_a   1.000
_cell.length_b   1.000
_cell.length_c   1.000
_cell.angle_alpha   90.00
_cell.angle_beta   90.00
_cell.angle_gamma   90.00
#
_symmetry.space_group_name_H-M   'P 1'
#
loop_
_entity.id
_entity.type
_entity.pdbx_description
1 polymer ?
#
loop_
_entity_poly.entity_id
_entity_poly.type
_entity_poly.pdbx_seq_one_letter_code
_entity_poly.pdbx_strand_id
1 'polypeptide(L)' 'MNSPARKIQKSAVKNIVRFPSIKANDGKTILVESILESKYCLHLEFDAEVETYFPQPRNDMC' A
#
# COMPACT_ATOMS: atom_id res chain seq x y z
N MET A 1 -14.69 -2.82 -10.05
CA MET A 1 -14.21 -1.44 -9.79
C MET A 1 -13.03 -1.54 -8.85
N ASN A 2 -11.78 -1.47 -9.35
CA ASN A 2 -10.57 -1.70 -8.53
C ASN A 2 -10.04 -0.41 -7.89
N SER A 3 -10.94 0.44 -7.41
CA SER A 3 -10.55 1.72 -6.82
C SER A 3 -10.37 1.56 -5.31
N PRO A 4 -9.32 2.15 -4.70
CA PRO A 4 -9.15 2.12 -3.26
C PRO A 4 -10.36 2.77 -2.59
N ALA A 5 -10.82 2.17 -1.49
CA ALA A 5 -12.01 2.61 -0.76
C ALA A 5 -11.85 4.02 -0.18
N ARG A 6 -10.61 4.39 0.15
CA ARG A 6 -10.24 5.74 0.56
C ARG A 6 -9.24 6.33 -0.42
N LYS A 7 -9.50 7.57 -0.85
CA LYS A 7 -8.48 8.37 -1.55
C LYS A 7 -7.50 8.91 -0.51
N ILE A 8 -6.22 8.57 -0.66
CA ILE A 8 -5.15 9.16 0.16
C ILE A 8 -5.13 10.68 -0.11
N GLN A 9 -5.40 11.47 0.92
CA GLN A 9 -5.31 12.93 0.86
C GLN A 9 -4.01 13.39 1.51
N LYS A 10 -3.55 14.59 1.16
CA LYS A 10 -2.39 15.20 1.85
C LYS A 10 -2.75 15.37 3.33
N SER A 11 -2.20 14.52 4.19
CA SER A 11 -2.29 14.69 5.64
C SER A 11 -1.61 16.00 6.05
N ALA A 12 -2.15 16.65 7.08
CA ALA A 12 -1.54 17.83 7.70
C ALA A 12 -0.12 17.52 8.22
N VAL A 13 0.14 16.25 8.55
CA VAL A 13 1.44 15.71 8.94
C VAL A 13 1.95 14.91 7.74
N LYS A 14 3.04 15.36 7.09
CA LYS A 14 3.56 14.84 5.80
C LYS A 14 4.13 13.40 5.91
N ASN A 15 3.33 12.42 6.30
CA ASN A 15 3.76 11.03 6.47
C ASN A 15 3.45 10.14 5.27
N ILE A 16 3.11 10.72 4.11
CA ILE A 16 2.94 9.97 2.87
C ILE A 16 4.32 9.48 2.41
N VAL A 17 4.50 8.17 2.35
CA VAL A 17 5.74 7.52 1.90
C VAL A 17 5.51 6.88 0.54
N ARG A 18 6.50 7.01 -0.34
CA ARG A 18 6.56 6.28 -1.62
C ARG A 18 7.30 4.97 -1.38
N PHE A 19 6.62 3.85 -1.52
CA PHE A 19 7.21 2.53 -1.32
C PHE A 19 7.40 1.83 -2.67
N PRO A 20 8.64 1.42 -3.03
CA PRO A 20 8.89 0.62 -4.22
C PRO A 20 8.42 -0.81 -3.97
N SER A 21 7.29 -1.20 -4.56
CA SER A 21 6.75 -2.55 -4.45
C SER A 21 7.12 -3.39 -5.67
N ILE A 22 7.28 -4.70 -5.47
CA ILE A 22 7.44 -5.70 -6.54
C ILE A 22 6.15 -6.53 -6.65
N LYS A 23 5.52 -6.87 -5.52
CA LYS A 23 4.33 -7.73 -5.47
C LYS A 23 2.98 -7.00 -5.54
N ALA A 24 2.94 -5.71 -5.24
CA ALA A 24 1.74 -4.88 -5.33
C ALA A 24 1.77 -3.98 -6.56
N ASN A 25 0.58 -3.61 -7.04
CA ASN A 25 0.39 -2.62 -8.11
C ASN A 25 1.22 -2.91 -9.38
N ASP A 26 1.34 -4.17 -9.78
CA ASP A 26 2.15 -4.62 -10.92
C ASP A 26 3.62 -4.18 -10.86
N GLY A 27 4.21 -4.21 -9.67
CA GLY A 27 5.60 -3.81 -9.43
C GLY A 27 5.83 -2.29 -9.50
N LYS A 28 4.77 -1.49 -9.40
CA LYS A 28 4.86 -0.02 -9.40
C LYS A 28 4.92 0.51 -7.98
N THR A 29 5.53 1.68 -7.84
CA THR A 29 5.54 2.42 -6.57
C THR A 29 4.12 2.64 -6.05
N ILE A 30 3.91 2.35 -4.78
CA ILE A 30 2.66 2.61 -4.05
C ILE A 30 2.84 3.76 -3.06
N LEU A 31 1.73 4.41 -2.71
CA LEU A 31 1.69 5.42 -1.65
C LEU A 31 1.10 4.80 -0.40
N VAL A 32 1.76 5.02 0.73
CA VAL A 32 1.30 4.61 2.06
C VAL A 32 1.26 5.83 2.98
N GLU A 33 0.38 5.81 3.98
CA GLU A 33 0.03 6.99 4.78
C GLU A 33 0.91 7.17 6.02
N SER A 34 1.78 6.19 6.29
CA SER A 34 2.67 6.21 7.43
C SER A 34 3.99 5.46 7.19
N ILE A 35 5.02 5.81 7.98
CA ILE A 35 6.27 5.05 8.06
C ILE A 35 6.01 3.61 8.54
N LEU A 36 5.02 3.43 9.43
CA LEU A 36 4.64 2.12 9.94
C LEU A 36 4.13 1.22 8.81
N GLU A 37 3.21 1.72 7.97
CA GLU A 37 2.75 0.99 6.78
C GLU A 37 3.90 0.67 5.83
N SER A 38 4.81 1.62 5.58
CA SER A 38 5.98 1.36 4.73
C SER A 38 6.86 0.22 5.26
N LYS A 39 7.02 0.11 6.58
CA LYS A 39 7.77 -1.00 7.19
C LYS A 39 7.00 -2.31 7.10
N TYR A 40 5.68 -2.26 7.24
CA TYR A 40 4.85 -3.45 7.08
C TYR A 40 4.87 -3.97 5.64
N CYS A 41 4.87 -3.08 4.64
CA CYS A 41 5.04 -3.47 3.24
C CYS A 41 6.34 -4.25 3.00
N LEU A 42 7.45 -3.94 3.70
CA LEU A 42 8.67 -4.75 3.61
C LEU A 42 8.43 -6.19 4.06
N HIS A 43 7.71 -6.39 5.17
CA HIS A 43 7.41 -7.74 5.64
C HIS A 43 6.60 -8.54 4.60
N LEU A 44 5.61 -7.91 3.97
CA LEU A 44 4.82 -8.53 2.90
C LEU A 44 5.64 -8.82 1.63
N GLU A 45 6.59 -7.97 1.28
CA GLU A 45 7.48 -8.19 0.12
C GLU A 45 8.39 -9.41 0.31
N PHE A 46 8.89 -9.64 1.52
CA PHE A 46 9.79 -10.77 1.79
C PHE A 46 9.08 -12.08 2.14
N ASP A 47 7.79 -12.04 2.47
CA ASP A 47 7.01 -13.25 2.79
C ASP A 47 6.70 -14.05 1.51
N ALA A 48 7.19 -15.29 1.42
CA ALA A 48 7.01 -16.13 0.24
C ALA A 48 5.55 -16.53 -0.02
N GLU A 49 4.71 -16.55 1.02
CA GLU A 49 3.29 -16.91 0.91
C GLU A 49 2.42 -15.75 0.41
N VAL A 50 2.97 -14.53 0.38
CA VAL A 50 2.28 -13.34 -0.13
C VAL A 50 2.52 -13.21 -1.62
N GLU A 51 1.47 -13.43 -2.42
CA GLU A 51 1.48 -13.21 -3.88
C GLU A 51 1.24 -11.74 -4.24
N THR A 52 0.25 -11.09 -3.61
CA THR A 52 -0.06 -9.68 -3.81
C THR A 52 -0.70 -9.06 -2.58
N TYR A 53 -0.65 -7.73 -2.47
CA TYR A 53 -1.28 -6.99 -1.38
C TYR A 53 -1.76 -5.61 -1.85
N PHE A 54 -2.69 -5.03 -1.09
CA PHE A 54 -3.23 -3.69 -1.37
C PHE A 54 -2.98 -2.77 -0.18
N PRO A 55 -2.32 -1.60 -0.39
CA PRO A 55 -2.00 -0.68 0.70
C PRO A 55 -3.25 -0.04 1.32
N GLN A 56 -4.37 -0.04 0.60
CA GLN A 56 -5.66 0.46 1.05
C GLN A 56 -6.72 -0.57 0.68
N PRO A 57 -7.71 -0.81 1.56
CA PRO A 57 -8.81 -1.72 1.25
C PRO A 57 -9.54 -1.24 -0.01
N ARG A 58 -10.05 -2.20 -0.78
CA ARG A 58 -10.86 -1.92 -1.97
C ARG A 58 -12.34 -1.97 -1.62
N ASN A 59 -13.16 -1.22 -2.36
CA ASN A 59 -14.60 -1.13 -2.11
C ASN A 59 -15.37 -2.45 -2.26
N ASP A 60 -14.79 -3.43 -2.95
CA ASP A 60 -15.35 -4.76 -3.18
C ASP A 60 -14.99 -5.80 -2.10
N MET A 61 -14.18 -5.42 -1.10
CA MET A 61 -13.81 -6.25 0.05
C MET A 61 -14.42 -5.77 1.39
N CYS A 62 -15.43 -4.89 1.35
CA CYS A 62 -16.21 -4.46 2.52
C CYS A 62 -17.70 -4.70 2.30
#